data_AF-A0A537TRS3-F1
#
_entry.id   AF-A0A537TRS3-F1
#
_cell.length_a   1.000
_cell.length_b   1.000
_cell.length_c   1.000
_cell.angle_alpha   90.00
_cell.angle_beta   90.00
_cell.angle_gamma   90.00
#
_symmetry.space_group_name_H-M   'P 1'
#
loop_
_entity.id
_entity.type
_entity.pdbx_description
1 polymer ?
#
loop_
_entity_poly.entity_id
_entity_poly.type
_entity_poly.pdbx_seq_one_letter_code
_entity_poly.pdbx_strand_id
1 'polypeptide(L)'
;MAATVVAVALAGIAAVFTLVRPTDERPVIPGPADNDLPYTAVSYTAEDARRAFAAEGIDLSPRSHSPTVTTLGNHADVLEVDSFGDPDQVKQSGFSDSTVANGRYVHFPRACASGARDAERWRGSVRVIVNCVLAGSASSSWLRRVERALARL
;
A
#
# COMPACT_ATOMS: atom_id res chain seq x y z
N MET A 1 -5.76 -46.63 -73.54
CA MET A 1 -4.34 -46.25 -73.56
C MET A 1 -4.17 -44.97 -72.76
N ALA A 2 -3.11 -44.95 -71.93
CA ALA A 2 -2.46 -43.79 -71.31
C ALA A 2 -3.31 -42.76 -70.53
N ALA A 3 -3.11 -42.76 -69.20
CA ALA A 3 -3.42 -41.64 -68.32
C ALA A 3 -2.50 -40.45 -68.62
N THR A 4 -3.05 -39.24 -68.65
CA THR A 4 -2.27 -38.00 -68.68
C THR A 4 -2.50 -37.25 -67.36
N VAL A 5 -1.43 -37.14 -66.58
CA VAL A 5 -1.33 -36.28 -65.41
C VAL A 5 -1.12 -34.85 -65.90
N VAL A 6 -1.93 -33.91 -65.42
CA VAL A 6 -1.55 -32.49 -65.36
C VAL A 6 -1.93 -31.96 -63.99
N ALA A 7 -0.91 -31.79 -63.16
CA ALA A 7 -0.96 -30.95 -61.97
C ALA A 7 -0.65 -29.51 -62.38
N VAL A 8 -1.51 -28.56 -62.01
CA VAL A 8 -1.12 -27.14 -61.91
C VAL A 8 -1.72 -26.57 -60.64
N ALA A 9 -0.83 -25.96 -59.86
CA ALA A 9 -1.01 -25.43 -58.54
C ALA A 9 -1.97 -24.24 -58.48
N LEU A 10 -2.73 -24.15 -57.39
CA LEU A 10 -3.21 -22.88 -56.85
C LEU A 10 -2.63 -22.70 -55.46
N ALA A 11 -1.65 -21.81 -55.39
CA ALA A 11 -0.96 -21.37 -54.20
C ALA A 11 -1.69 -20.18 -53.55
N GLY A 12 -1.61 -20.12 -52.21
CA GLY A 12 -1.78 -18.92 -51.39
C GLY A 12 -3.24 -18.49 -51.18
N ILE A 13 -3.72 -18.12 -50.00
CA ILE A 13 -3.05 -17.54 -48.83
C ILE A 13 -3.81 -18.05 -47.60
N ALA A 14 -3.22 -18.95 -46.82
CA ALA A 14 -3.69 -19.19 -45.46
C ALA A 14 -3.17 -18.02 -44.60
N ALA A 15 -4.03 -17.05 -44.32
CA ALA A 15 -3.73 -16.00 -43.37
C ALA A 15 -3.55 -16.63 -41.98
N VAL A 16 -2.29 -16.92 -41.61
CA VAL A 16 -1.94 -17.24 -40.24
C VAL A 16 -2.08 -15.95 -39.45
N PHE A 17 -3.23 -15.76 -38.80
CA PHE A 17 -3.34 -14.82 -37.70
C PHE A 17 -2.49 -15.36 -36.56
N THR A 18 -1.21 -14.98 -36.54
CA THR A 18 -0.43 -15.01 -35.31
C THR A 18 -1.11 -14.04 -34.36
N LEU A 19 -1.95 -14.58 -33.49
CA LEU A 19 -2.38 -13.92 -32.26
C LEU A 19 -1.10 -13.67 -31.45
N VAL A 20 -0.44 -12.55 -31.72
CA VAL A 20 0.45 -11.93 -30.76
C VAL A 20 -0.47 -11.55 -29.61
N ARG A 21 -0.64 -12.47 -28.66
CA ARG A 21 -1.13 -12.10 -27.34
C ARG A 21 -0.15 -11.04 -26.86
N PRO A 22 -0.56 -9.79 -26.62
CA PRO A 22 0.31 -8.88 -25.90
C PRO A 22 0.56 -9.57 -24.57
N THR A 23 1.76 -10.11 -24.39
CA THR A 23 2.31 -10.30 -23.07
C THR A 23 2.43 -8.88 -22.54
N ASP A 24 1.35 -8.42 -21.89
CA ASP A 24 1.42 -7.34 -20.91
C ASP A 24 2.35 -7.86 -19.82
N GLU A 25 3.65 -7.81 -20.08
CA GLU A 25 4.68 -7.84 -19.07
C GLU A 25 4.52 -6.54 -18.30
N ARG A 26 3.53 -6.52 -17.40
CA ARG A 26 3.48 -5.49 -16.36
C ARG A 26 4.83 -5.57 -15.68
N PRO A 27 5.63 -4.48 -15.66
CA PRO A 27 6.90 -4.50 -14.97
C PRO A 27 6.66 -4.96 -13.54
N VAL A 28 7.16 -6.15 -13.20
CA VAL A 28 7.11 -6.65 -11.83
C VAL A 28 8.15 -5.83 -11.08
N ILE A 29 7.69 -4.90 -10.26
CA ILE A 29 8.56 -4.19 -9.33
C ILE A 29 9.01 -5.25 -8.31
N PRO A 30 10.31 -5.58 -8.21
CA PRO A 30 10.79 -6.52 -7.21
C PRO A 30 10.37 -6.02 -5.83
N GLY A 31 9.88 -6.92 -4.97
CA GLY A 31 9.42 -6.59 -3.64
C GLY A 31 10.46 -5.79 -2.83
N PRO A 32 10.02 -5.03 -1.81
CA PRO A 32 10.92 -4.28 -0.95
C PRO A 32 11.94 -5.23 -0.29
N ALA A 33 13.18 -4.76 -0.16
CA ALA A 33 14.29 -5.58 0.31
C ALA A 33 14.15 -6.00 1.77
N ASP A 34 13.46 -5.19 2.58
CA ASP A 34 13.37 -5.34 4.03
C ASP A 34 11.91 -5.34 4.50
N ASN A 35 11.56 -6.32 5.33
CA ASN A 35 10.29 -6.38 6.08
C ASN A 35 10.48 -5.89 7.53
N ASP A 36 11.47 -5.02 7.76
CA ASP A 36 11.82 -4.58 9.10
C ASP A 36 10.77 -3.61 9.64
N LEU A 37 9.93 -4.17 10.52
CA LEU A 37 8.99 -3.41 11.31
C LEU A 37 9.77 -2.54 12.32
N PRO A 38 9.37 -1.27 12.54
CA PRO A 38 10.05 -0.38 13.46
C PRO A 38 9.77 -0.70 14.95
N TYR A 39 9.17 -1.85 15.24
CA TYR A 39 8.85 -2.33 16.58
C TYR A 39 9.16 -3.83 16.71
N THR A 40 9.54 -4.26 17.92
CA THR A 40 9.92 -5.65 18.23
C THR A 40 8.93 -6.36 19.15
N ALA A 41 7.95 -5.63 19.70
CA ALA A 41 6.90 -6.18 20.56
C ALA A 41 5.66 -5.29 20.51
N VAL A 42 4.48 -5.90 20.68
CA VAL A 42 3.20 -5.17 20.74
C VAL A 42 3.21 -4.26 21.96
N SER A 43 3.13 -2.95 21.72
CA SER A 43 3.21 -1.93 22.79
C SER A 43 1.84 -1.28 23.05
N TYR A 44 0.99 -1.19 22.02
CA TYR A 44 -0.28 -0.48 22.06
C TYR A 44 -1.37 -1.22 21.30
N THR A 45 -2.60 -1.05 21.75
CA THR A 45 -3.81 -1.60 21.11
C THR A 45 -4.51 -0.56 20.23
N ALA A 46 -5.44 -1.01 19.38
CA ALA A 46 -6.31 -0.12 18.62
C ALA A 46 -7.16 0.78 19.53
N GLU A 47 -7.56 0.30 20.70
CA GLU A 47 -8.33 1.10 21.65
C GLU A 47 -7.46 2.19 22.31
N ASP A 48 -6.17 1.91 22.58
CA ASP A 48 -5.22 2.95 23.02
C ASP A 48 -5.07 4.05 21.97
N ALA A 49 -4.94 3.66 20.69
CA ALA A 49 -4.90 4.60 19.59
C ALA A 49 -6.20 5.44 19.52
N ARG A 50 -7.39 4.83 19.57
CA ARG A 50 -8.66 5.58 19.58
C ARG A 50 -8.72 6.60 20.71
N ARG A 51 -8.36 6.19 21.93
CA ARG A 51 -8.35 7.07 23.12
C ARG A 51 -7.37 8.23 22.97
N ALA A 52 -6.16 7.95 22.50
CA ALA A 52 -5.11 8.96 22.31
C ALA A 52 -5.47 9.98 21.23
N PHE A 53 -6.07 9.54 20.12
CA PHE A 53 -6.52 10.40 19.03
C PHE A 53 -7.77 11.20 19.41
N ALA A 54 -8.71 10.62 20.17
CA ALA A 54 -9.87 11.33 20.69
C ALA A 54 -9.48 12.51 21.59
N ALA A 55 -8.40 12.39 22.37
CA ALA A 55 -7.85 13.49 23.18
C ALA A 55 -7.36 14.69 22.34
N GLU A 56 -7.07 14.48 21.05
CA GLU A 56 -6.71 15.51 20.08
C GLU A 56 -7.90 15.91 19.18
N GLY A 57 -9.13 15.52 19.55
CA GLY A 57 -10.36 15.79 18.82
C GLY A 57 -10.46 15.06 17.48
N ILE A 58 -9.84 13.88 17.36
CA ILE A 58 -9.88 13.04 16.17
C ILE A 58 -10.70 11.80 16.52
N ASP A 59 -11.90 11.69 15.95
CA ASP A 59 -12.69 10.47 16.05
C ASP A 59 -12.22 9.43 15.03
N LEU A 60 -11.97 8.22 15.52
CA LEU A 60 -11.48 7.09 14.75
C LEU A 60 -12.48 5.95 14.80
N SER A 61 -12.90 5.50 13.62
CA SER A 61 -13.77 4.35 13.44
C SER A 61 -13.00 3.16 12.84
N PRO A 62 -13.35 1.92 13.20
CA PRO A 62 -12.78 0.74 12.56
C PRO A 62 -13.06 0.72 11.05
N ARG A 63 -12.03 0.41 10.26
CA ARG A 63 -12.12 0.24 8.80
C ARG A 63 -11.93 -1.22 8.39
N SER A 64 -11.03 -1.92 9.07
CA SER A 64 -10.80 -3.34 8.87
C SER A 64 -10.23 -3.97 10.14
N HIS A 65 -10.35 -5.28 10.22
CA HIS A 65 -9.74 -6.08 11.27
C HIS A 65 -9.25 -7.38 10.67
N SER A 66 -7.95 -7.62 10.77
CA SER A 66 -7.29 -8.89 10.47
C SER A 66 -6.65 -9.43 11.74
N PRO A 67 -6.22 -10.71 11.76
CA PRO A 67 -5.51 -11.27 12.91
C PRO A 67 -4.23 -10.52 13.28
N THR A 68 -3.60 -9.82 12.32
CA THR A 68 -2.29 -9.17 12.51
C THR A 68 -2.37 -7.65 12.56
N VAL A 69 -3.46 -7.04 12.07
CA VAL A 69 -3.61 -5.58 12.01
C VAL A 69 -5.07 -5.18 12.23
N THR A 70 -5.29 -4.16 13.06
CA THR A 70 -6.56 -3.42 13.09
C THR A 70 -6.36 -2.04 12.51
N THR A 71 -7.09 -1.72 11.45
CA THR A 71 -7.02 -0.41 10.80
C THR A 71 -8.20 0.44 11.21
N LEU A 72 -7.90 1.66 11.65
CA LEU A 72 -8.85 2.70 12.01
C LEU A 72 -8.70 3.86 11.02
N GLY A 73 -9.76 4.66 10.87
CA GLY A 73 -9.67 5.88 10.07
C GLY A 73 -10.61 6.96 10.57
N ASN A 74 -10.34 8.21 10.20
CA ASN A 74 -11.26 9.30 10.48
C ASN A 74 -12.32 9.42 9.37
N HIS A 75 -13.43 10.11 9.63
CA HIS A 75 -14.53 10.26 8.67
C HIS A 75 -14.10 10.92 7.34
N ALA A 76 -13.12 11.83 7.38
CA ALA A 76 -12.64 12.54 6.20
C ALA A 76 -11.57 11.78 5.38
N ASP A 77 -11.23 10.55 5.79
CA ASP A 77 -10.18 9.72 5.18
C ASP A 77 -8.79 10.39 5.10
N VAL A 78 -8.56 11.40 5.94
CA VAL A 78 -7.25 12.07 6.05
C VAL A 78 -6.26 11.20 6.83
N LEU A 79 -6.76 10.35 7.73
CA LEU A 79 -5.96 9.50 8.59
C LEU A 79 -6.34 8.03 8.43
N GLU A 80 -5.31 7.21 8.28
CA GLU A 80 -5.33 5.78 8.55
C GLU A 80 -4.43 5.52 9.77
N VAL A 81 -4.92 4.75 10.74
CA VAL A 81 -4.19 4.39 11.96
C VAL A 81 -4.23 2.88 12.11
N ASP A 82 -3.07 2.25 12.00
CA ASP A 82 -2.93 0.80 12.10
C ASP A 82 -2.36 0.43 13.46
N SER A 83 -3.05 -0.45 14.17
CA SER A 83 -2.52 -1.15 15.34
C SER A 83 -2.07 -2.53 14.91
N PHE A 84 -0.77 -2.77 14.93
CA PHE A 84 -0.17 -4.03 14.56
C PHE A 84 -0.07 -4.99 15.76
N GLY A 85 -0.24 -6.28 15.48
CA GLY A 85 -0.03 -7.37 16.41
C GLY A 85 1.42 -7.84 16.44
N ASP A 86 1.61 -9.13 16.74
CA ASP A 86 2.92 -9.77 16.84
C ASP A 86 3.77 -9.54 15.57
N PRO A 87 5.02 -9.04 15.70
CA PRO A 87 5.82 -8.63 14.56
C PRO A 87 6.20 -9.81 13.64
N ASP A 88 6.36 -11.02 14.18
CA ASP A 88 6.69 -12.19 13.37
C ASP A 88 5.49 -12.60 12.52
N GLN A 89 4.28 -12.56 13.08
CA GLN A 89 3.05 -12.82 12.31
C GLN A 89 2.78 -11.74 11.25
N VAL A 90 3.05 -10.46 11.56
CA VAL A 90 2.93 -9.37 10.59
C VAL A 90 3.91 -9.57 9.43
N LYS A 91 5.18 -9.90 9.70
CA LYS A 91 6.17 -10.22 8.65
C LYS A 91 5.73 -11.42 7.80
N GLN A 92 5.22 -12.47 8.42
CA GLN A 92 4.74 -13.67 7.71
C GLN A 92 3.49 -13.40 6.84
N SER A 93 2.71 -12.36 7.16
CA SER A 93 1.56 -11.95 6.35
C SER A 93 1.95 -11.30 5.00
N GLY A 94 3.25 -11.01 4.80
CA GLY A 94 3.75 -10.31 3.62
C GLY A 94 3.53 -8.79 3.68
N PHE A 95 3.25 -8.24 4.86
CA PHE A 95 3.20 -6.81 5.06
C PHE A 95 4.55 -6.18 4.73
N SER A 96 4.52 -5.02 4.06
CA SER A 96 5.68 -4.18 3.88
C SER A 96 5.35 -2.72 4.17
N ASP A 97 6.26 -2.07 4.87
CA ASP A 97 6.18 -0.65 5.22
C ASP A 97 6.79 0.24 4.14
N SER A 98 6.24 0.14 2.94
CA SER A 98 6.71 0.88 1.77
C SER A 98 5.57 1.25 0.83
N THR A 99 5.81 2.31 0.06
CA THR A 99 4.94 2.76 -1.04
C THR A 99 5.70 2.66 -2.36
N VAL A 100 5.00 2.81 -3.48
CA VAL A 100 5.60 2.79 -4.82
C VAL A 100 5.69 4.21 -5.37
N ALA A 101 6.91 4.65 -5.65
CA ALA A 101 7.18 5.90 -6.35
C ALA A 101 8.18 5.66 -7.49
N ASN A 102 7.87 6.17 -8.68
CA ASN A 102 8.73 6.03 -9.87
C ASN A 102 9.15 4.57 -10.17
N GLY A 103 8.21 3.62 -10.01
CA GLY A 103 8.46 2.20 -10.27
C GLY A 103 9.38 1.51 -9.26
N ARG A 104 9.56 2.07 -8.06
CA ARG A 104 10.37 1.51 -6.98
C ARG A 104 9.65 1.57 -5.65
N TYR A 105 9.91 0.58 -4.79
CA TYR A 105 9.53 0.66 -3.39
C TYR A 105 10.38 1.72 -2.68
N VAL A 106 9.71 2.61 -1.96
CA VAL A 106 10.31 3.65 -1.13
C VAL A 106 9.58 3.72 0.20
N HIS A 107 10.27 4.17 1.25
CA HIS A 107 9.60 4.47 2.52
C HIS A 107 8.69 5.67 2.40
N PHE A 108 7.63 5.69 3.20
CA PHE A 108 6.80 6.86 3.35
C PHE A 108 7.62 8.02 3.94
N PRO A 109 7.49 9.25 3.39
CA PRO A 109 8.16 10.39 3.98
C PRO A 109 7.55 10.72 5.34
N ARG A 110 8.35 11.30 6.23
CA ARG A 110 7.87 11.84 7.51
C ARG A 110 7.22 13.22 7.37
N ALA A 111 6.95 13.73 6.18
CA ALA A 111 6.23 14.99 6.04
C ALA A 111 5.49 15.00 4.72
N CYS A 112 4.43 15.82 4.66
CA CYS A 112 3.77 16.13 3.41
C CYS A 112 4.66 17.07 2.59
N ALA A 113 5.67 16.49 1.94
CA ALA A 113 6.53 17.16 0.98
C ALA A 113 5.83 17.27 -0.39
N SER A 114 6.35 18.12 -1.27
CA SER A 114 5.79 18.26 -2.63
C SER A 114 5.83 16.92 -3.36
N GLY A 115 4.69 16.51 -3.92
CA GLY A 115 4.53 15.23 -4.62
C GLY A 115 4.32 14.00 -3.73
N ALA A 116 4.43 14.12 -2.41
CA ALA A 116 4.10 13.03 -1.49
C ALA A 116 2.59 12.89 -1.36
N ARG A 117 2.05 11.70 -1.66
CA ARG A 117 0.64 11.39 -1.43
C ARG A 117 0.35 11.21 0.06
N ASP A 118 1.28 10.58 0.76
CA ASP A 118 1.11 10.11 2.12
C ASP A 118 2.34 10.47 2.95
N ALA A 119 2.13 10.68 4.25
CA ALA A 119 3.20 10.85 5.23
C ALA A 119 2.97 9.95 6.43
N GLU A 120 4.05 9.37 6.94
CA GLU A 120 3.98 8.32 7.96
C GLU A 120 4.55 8.75 9.31
N ARG A 121 3.92 8.24 10.37
CA ARG A 121 4.44 8.24 11.73
C ARG A 121 4.29 6.88 12.37
N TRP A 122 5.21 6.58 13.26
CA TRP A 122 5.22 5.36 14.07
C TRP A 122 5.39 5.68 15.55
N ARG A 123 4.79 4.85 16.39
CA ARG A 123 5.02 4.78 17.84
C ARG A 123 4.73 3.36 18.32
N GLY A 124 5.79 2.63 18.69
CA GLY A 124 5.65 1.22 19.04
C GLY A 124 4.94 0.46 17.92
N SER A 125 3.93 -0.34 18.27
CA SER A 125 3.12 -1.12 17.33
C SER A 125 2.01 -0.33 16.62
N VAL A 126 2.01 1.01 16.67
CA VAL A 126 1.02 1.85 15.98
C VAL A 126 1.68 2.65 14.85
N ARG A 127 1.13 2.52 13.64
CA ARG A 127 1.45 3.35 12.47
C ARG A 127 0.32 4.31 12.19
N VAL A 128 0.66 5.47 11.67
CA VAL A 128 -0.29 6.48 11.21
C VAL A 128 0.13 6.94 9.83
N ILE A 129 -0.79 6.85 8.87
CA ILE A 129 -0.64 7.44 7.55
C ILE A 129 -1.54 8.68 7.47
N VAL A 130 -0.94 9.81 7.11
CA VAL A 130 -1.64 11.05 6.78
C VAL A 130 -1.72 11.15 5.26
N ASN A 131 -2.93 11.17 4.71
CA ASN A 131 -3.15 11.46 3.30
C ASN A 131 -2.94 12.97 3.06
N CYS A 132 -1.77 13.31 2.50
CA CYS A 132 -1.34 14.68 2.25
C CYS A 132 -2.19 15.39 1.19
N VAL A 133 -2.78 14.63 0.26
CA VAL A 133 -3.66 15.20 -0.78
C VAL A 133 -4.96 15.67 -0.15
N LEU A 134 -5.60 14.84 0.68
CA LEU A 134 -6.84 15.19 1.37
C LEU A 134 -6.63 16.22 2.49
N ALA A 135 -5.48 16.16 3.17
CA ALA A 135 -5.12 17.15 4.17
C ALA A 135 -4.87 18.55 3.57
N GLY A 136 -4.39 18.61 2.31
CA GLY A 136 -4.17 19.87 1.59
C GLY A 136 -3.30 20.85 2.38
N SER A 137 -3.72 22.11 2.45
CA SER A 137 -3.02 23.17 3.22
C SER A 137 -3.00 22.91 4.73
N ALA A 138 -3.87 22.03 5.25
CA ALA A 138 -3.91 21.67 6.67
C ALA A 138 -2.93 20.55 7.05
N SER A 139 -2.16 19.99 6.10
CA SER A 139 -1.22 18.89 6.31
C SER A 139 -0.31 19.05 7.52
N SER A 140 0.30 20.23 7.70
CA SER A 140 1.17 20.50 8.85
C SER A 140 0.43 20.49 10.19
N SER A 141 -0.84 20.92 10.19
CA SER A 141 -1.68 20.88 11.39
C SER A 141 -2.07 19.44 11.75
N TRP A 142 -2.42 18.63 10.75
CA TRP A 142 -2.69 17.21 10.91
C TRP A 142 -1.50 16.46 11.49
N LEU A 143 -0.31 16.64 10.91
CA LEU A 143 0.92 16.00 11.40
C LEU A 143 1.22 16.36 12.86
N ARG A 144 1.04 17.63 13.27
CA ARG A 144 1.21 18.02 14.68
C ARG A 144 0.19 17.37 15.61
N ARG A 145 -1.07 17.21 15.17
CA ARG A 145 -2.10 16.50 15.97
C ARG A 145 -1.74 15.02 16.11
N VAL A 146 -1.29 14.38 15.03
CA VAL A 146 -0.80 13.00 15.04
C VAL A 146 0.35 12.84 16.01
N GLU A 147 1.36 13.72 15.96
CA GLU A 147 2.51 13.65 16.87
C GLU A 147 2.11 13.77 18.35
N ARG A 148 1.15 14.65 18.68
CA ARG A 148 0.61 14.76 20.04
C ARG A 148 -0.21 13.54 20.46
N ALA A 149 -1.01 12.98 19.55
CA ALA A 149 -1.76 11.76 19.83
C ALA A 149 -0.79 10.59 20.08
N LEU A 150 0.21 10.41 19.23
CA LEU A 150 1.23 9.37 19.40
C LEU A 150 2.07 9.55 20.66
N ALA A 151 2.33 10.79 21.10
CA ALA A 151 3.02 11.05 22.36
C ALA A 151 2.22 10.65 23.62
N ARG A 152 0.90 10.40 23.48
CA ARG A 152 0.02 9.93 24.56
C ARG A 152 -0.10 8.40 24.62
N LEU A 153 0.53 7.70 23.67
CA LEU A 153 0.80 6.27 23.72
C LEU A 153 2.10 6.04 24.49
#